data_AF-A0A4W3HDL4-F1
#
_entry.id   AF-A0A4W3HDL4-F1
#
_cell.length_a   1.000
_cell.length_b   1.000
_cell.length_c   1.000
_cell.angle_alpha   90.00
_cell.angle_beta   90.00
_cell.angle_gamma   90.00
#
_symmetry.space_group_name_H-M   'P 1'
#
loop_
_entity.id
_entity.type
_entity.pdbx_description
1 polymer ?
#
loop_
_entity_poly.entity_id
_entity_poly.type
_entity_poly.pdbx_seq_one_letter_code
_entity_poly.pdbx_strand_id
1 'polypeptide(L)'
;MDNHGECWLGGGVVPDSIVLAEDTLERTKEIIGFHAQVAELVESTGKLLAVHYAIPEVAAEVSAVLSAKLTQGLYRSVVDWESLASRLTVDLQETSGDHRLHVFYSDLQPEVTDGSAPIIPSPEELSHIIKALFKVEVLPNNIGYLRFDMMADAEIIKVIGPQLLDQVWNKLVDTDSLIFDMRYNTGRYSTAIPILCSYFFKANPVRHLYTVFDRSTSASTEIWTLPKILGRRYASRNDIYILTSHITGSAAEAFTRTMKELNRATVIGEPTVGGALSVSTYRIENSHLYASIPNQVVLSAVTGKVWSVSGAEPHVIVQANEAMTVALGIINLRAKIPSIFQAAGKLVADNYAFAQTGAGVAETIADLIEGTGYGMINTEGKLAEVLSDTLQQLSGDKHLKAMPPPEILEDLVKFSYQTKVLENNVGYLRFDMFGDNEMITQVSELMAKHVWNVIASTSSLIVDLRYNIGGPTSSIPILCSYFFDDDKTVLLDTVYSRPTDTISEMKAIPQVAGERYGSGKTLVVLVSKITSGAAEEFVYIMKKLGRALIVGEVTSGGCHPPQTYQVGDTNLYLTIPTVRSFTPTEKAAWEGIGSQNTSKDFTVKCSNSVFVGKHSSCVL
;
A
#
# COMPACT_ATOMS: atom_id res chain seq x y z
N MET A 1 34.50 16.10 -21.98
CA MET A 1 34.29 16.06 -20.53
C MET A 1 33.61 17.34 -20.15
N ASP A 2 32.32 17.27 -19.90
CA ASP A 2 31.56 18.32 -19.24
C ASP A 2 31.85 18.31 -17.73
N ASN A 3 31.11 19.12 -16.96
CA ASN A 3 31.25 19.23 -15.51
C ASN A 3 30.91 17.92 -14.75
N HIS A 4 30.42 16.89 -15.45
CA HIS A 4 30.08 15.58 -14.90
C HIS A 4 31.05 14.47 -15.35
N GLY A 5 32.10 14.82 -16.10
CA GLY A 5 33.09 13.86 -16.57
C GLY A 5 32.65 13.10 -17.84
N GLU A 6 31.59 13.54 -18.52
CA GLU A 6 31.10 12.87 -19.72
C GLU A 6 31.75 13.42 -21.00
N CYS A 7 32.17 12.52 -21.90
CA CYS A 7 32.70 12.90 -23.21
C CYS A 7 31.55 13.03 -24.21
N TRP A 8 31.46 14.18 -24.89
CA TRP A 8 30.54 14.34 -26.03
C TRP A 8 30.96 13.38 -27.15
N LEU A 9 30.09 12.42 -27.45
CA LEU A 9 30.35 11.33 -28.42
C LEU A 9 29.97 11.72 -29.86
N GLY A 10 29.62 12.98 -30.11
CA GLY A 10 29.18 13.49 -31.41
C GLY A 10 27.67 13.36 -31.61
N GLY A 11 27.01 14.48 -31.88
CA GLY A 11 25.58 14.63 -32.16
C GLY A 11 25.24 16.12 -32.33
N GLY A 12 24.22 16.47 -33.12
CA GLY A 12 23.84 17.89 -33.30
C GLY A 12 23.47 18.56 -31.96
N VAL A 13 23.79 19.84 -31.80
CA VAL A 13 23.31 20.63 -30.66
C VAL A 13 21.86 21.01 -30.92
N VAL A 14 20.96 20.66 -30.00
CA VAL A 14 19.56 21.10 -30.05
C VAL A 14 19.49 22.47 -29.38
N PRO A 15 19.12 23.55 -30.09
CA PRO A 15 18.98 24.87 -29.48
C PRO A 15 17.73 24.94 -28.60
N ASP A 16 17.75 25.80 -27.57
CA ASP A 16 16.59 26.03 -26.68
C ASP A 16 15.38 26.62 -27.42
N SER A 17 15.60 27.33 -28.54
CA SER A 17 14.57 27.81 -29.46
C SER A 17 14.89 27.36 -30.88
N ILE A 18 13.97 26.64 -31.51
CA ILE A 18 14.11 26.15 -32.89
C ILE A 18 13.42 27.14 -33.82
N VAL A 19 14.19 27.84 -34.66
CA VAL A 19 13.70 28.77 -35.69
C VAL A 19 14.56 28.69 -36.95
N LEU A 20 14.08 29.23 -38.07
CA LEU A 20 14.87 29.37 -39.29
C LEU A 20 16.04 30.34 -39.06
N ALA A 21 17.15 30.11 -39.77
CA ALA A 21 18.36 30.92 -39.63
C ALA A 21 18.13 32.42 -39.93
N GLU A 22 17.23 32.72 -40.86
CA GLU A 22 16.84 34.09 -41.20
C GLU A 22 16.05 34.81 -40.09
N ASP A 23 15.32 34.06 -39.27
CA ASP A 23 14.49 34.60 -38.18
C ASP A 23 15.23 34.67 -36.83
N THR A 24 16.42 34.08 -36.72
CA THR A 24 17.14 33.92 -35.44
C THR A 24 17.37 35.23 -34.71
N LEU A 25 17.66 36.32 -35.44
CA LEU A 25 17.90 37.63 -34.83
C LEU A 25 16.64 38.22 -34.21
N GLU A 26 15.50 38.15 -34.93
CA GLU A 26 14.22 38.65 -34.42
C GLU A 26 13.75 37.82 -33.23
N ARG A 27 13.82 36.48 -33.34
CA ARG A 27 13.51 35.59 -32.22
C ARG A 27 14.38 35.85 -31.00
N THR A 28 15.67 36.14 -31.19
CA THR A 28 16.58 36.48 -30.08
C THR A 28 16.13 37.77 -29.37
N LYS A 29 15.71 38.79 -30.10
CA LYS A 29 15.19 40.04 -29.50
C LYS A 29 13.92 39.79 -28.69
N GLU A 30 13.01 38.97 -29.20
CA GLU A 30 11.80 38.55 -28.47
C GLU A 30 12.15 37.84 -27.16
N ILE A 31 13.07 36.86 -27.21
CA ILE A 31 13.51 36.12 -26.02
C ILE A 31 14.17 37.04 -25.00
N ILE A 32 15.03 37.98 -25.43
CA ILE A 32 15.64 38.97 -24.53
C ILE A 32 14.56 39.83 -23.85
N GLY A 33 13.56 40.29 -24.60
CA GLY A 33 12.44 41.07 -24.05
C GLY A 33 11.58 40.27 -23.07
N PHE A 34 11.37 38.98 -23.33
CA PHE A 34 10.68 38.07 -22.44
C PHE A 34 11.50 37.79 -21.16
N HIS A 35 12.80 37.50 -21.29
CA HIS A 35 13.72 37.22 -20.18
C HIS A 35 13.80 38.35 -19.16
N ALA A 36 13.61 39.60 -19.59
CA ALA A 36 13.58 40.75 -18.70
C ALA A 36 12.50 40.65 -17.59
N GLN A 37 11.44 39.87 -17.82
CA GLN A 37 10.30 39.71 -16.90
C GLN A 37 10.35 38.39 -16.11
N VAL A 38 11.16 37.40 -16.54
CA VAL A 38 11.16 36.04 -15.95
C VAL A 38 11.43 36.05 -14.44
N ALA A 39 12.41 36.84 -13.99
CA ALA A 39 12.74 36.92 -12.56
C ALA A 39 11.55 37.39 -11.71
N GLU A 40 10.86 38.46 -12.15
CA GLU A 40 9.69 39.00 -11.48
C GLU A 40 8.54 37.99 -11.44
N LEU A 41 8.28 37.29 -12.56
CA LEU A 41 7.21 36.29 -12.65
C LEU A 41 7.46 35.09 -11.73
N VAL A 42 8.71 34.63 -11.64
CA VAL A 42 9.11 33.54 -10.73
C VAL A 42 8.92 33.96 -9.27
N GLU A 43 9.38 35.17 -8.90
CA GLU A 43 9.20 35.70 -7.54
C GLU A 43 7.72 35.90 -7.19
N SER A 44 6.92 36.44 -8.11
CA SER A 44 5.50 36.68 -7.90
C SER A 44 4.70 35.39 -7.82
N THR A 45 5.11 34.34 -8.52
CA THR A 45 4.56 32.99 -8.32
C THR A 45 4.76 32.53 -6.87
N GLY A 46 5.99 32.66 -6.32
CA GLY A 46 6.24 32.34 -4.91
C GLY A 46 5.40 33.17 -3.93
N LYS A 47 5.26 34.48 -4.18
CA LYS A 47 4.39 35.36 -3.38
C LYS A 47 2.93 34.92 -3.40
N LEU A 48 2.39 34.55 -4.56
CA LEU A 48 1.02 34.04 -4.67
C LEU A 48 0.83 32.76 -3.84
N LEU A 49 1.78 31.82 -3.88
CA LEU A 49 1.72 30.63 -3.03
C LEU A 49 1.74 30.97 -1.54
N ALA A 50 2.62 31.86 -1.09
CA ALA A 50 2.71 32.24 0.33
C ALA A 50 1.39 32.84 0.88
N VAL A 51 0.65 33.55 0.03
CA VAL A 51 -0.64 34.15 0.40
C VAL A 51 -1.79 33.14 0.30
N HIS A 52 -1.86 32.38 -0.79
CA HIS A 52 -3.09 31.65 -1.16
C HIS A 52 -3.02 30.14 -0.99
N TYR A 53 -1.83 29.54 -0.89
CA TYR A 53 -1.72 28.09 -0.76
C TYR A 53 -2.10 27.63 0.65
N ALA A 54 -2.88 26.54 0.71
CA ALA A 54 -3.45 26.03 1.95
C ALA A 54 -2.44 25.45 2.94
N ILE A 55 -1.23 25.12 2.49
CA ILE A 55 -0.15 24.53 3.31
C ILE A 55 1.02 25.53 3.37
N PRO A 56 1.08 26.43 4.37
CA PRO A 56 2.05 27.52 4.41
C PRO A 56 3.50 27.07 4.45
N GLU A 57 3.79 25.95 5.11
CA GLU A 57 5.14 25.41 5.24
C GLU A 57 5.69 24.99 3.86
N VAL A 58 4.86 24.30 3.08
CA VAL A 58 5.20 23.89 1.71
C VAL A 58 5.27 25.10 0.78
N ALA A 59 4.40 26.11 0.96
CA ALA A 59 4.49 27.36 0.18
C ALA A 59 5.84 28.06 0.37
N ALA A 60 6.35 28.08 1.60
CA ALA A 60 7.64 28.69 1.93
C ALA A 60 8.81 27.90 1.32
N GLU A 61 8.75 26.57 1.37
CA GLU A 61 9.75 25.69 0.75
C GLU A 61 9.79 25.86 -0.77
N VAL A 62 8.63 25.80 -1.43
CA VAL A 62 8.50 26.04 -2.87
C VAL A 62 9.07 27.40 -3.25
N SER A 63 8.73 28.46 -2.51
CA SER A 63 9.24 29.82 -2.76
C SER A 63 10.76 29.89 -2.66
N ALA A 64 11.37 29.21 -1.68
CA ALA A 64 12.81 29.14 -1.53
C ALA A 64 13.48 28.38 -2.69
N VAL A 65 12.89 27.27 -3.14
CA VAL A 65 13.38 26.50 -4.30
C VAL A 65 13.29 27.32 -5.59
N LEU A 66 12.18 28.02 -5.85
CA LEU A 66 12.05 28.90 -7.02
C LEU A 66 13.14 29.98 -7.04
N SER A 67 13.39 30.63 -5.90
CA SER A 67 14.46 31.63 -5.76
C SER A 67 15.86 31.04 -5.97
N ALA A 68 16.14 29.85 -5.42
CA ALA A 68 17.40 29.14 -5.63
C ALA A 68 17.60 28.75 -7.11
N LYS A 69 16.58 28.17 -7.76
CA LYS A 69 16.63 27.80 -9.17
C LYS A 69 16.83 29.03 -10.07
N LEU A 70 16.24 30.18 -9.71
CA LEU A 70 16.45 31.46 -10.39
C LEU A 70 17.89 31.95 -10.29
N THR A 71 18.45 32.00 -9.08
CA THR A 71 19.83 32.47 -8.85
C THR A 71 20.88 31.55 -9.48
N GLN A 72 20.62 30.24 -9.55
CA GLN A 72 21.46 29.26 -10.24
C GLN A 72 21.35 29.34 -11.77
N GLY A 73 20.41 30.13 -12.30
CA GLY A 73 20.22 30.31 -13.73
C GLY A 73 19.46 29.17 -14.42
N LEU A 74 18.70 28.36 -13.67
CA LEU A 74 17.95 27.23 -14.23
C LEU A 74 16.72 27.63 -15.05
N TYR A 75 16.39 28.92 -15.11
CA TYR A 75 15.37 29.48 -16.03
C TYR A 75 15.98 30.08 -17.31
N ARG A 76 17.29 29.98 -17.55
CA ARG A 76 17.92 30.56 -18.76
C ARG A 76 17.47 29.91 -20.07
N SER A 77 16.99 28.67 -20.02
CA SER A 77 16.53 27.90 -21.19
C SER A 77 15.05 28.10 -21.52
N VAL A 78 14.28 28.86 -20.72
CA VAL A 78 12.87 29.15 -21.06
C VAL A 78 12.85 30.23 -22.15
N VAL A 79 12.09 30.03 -23.22
CA VAL A 79 12.15 30.92 -24.41
C VAL A 79 10.81 31.60 -24.71
N ASP A 80 9.76 31.26 -23.97
CA ASP A 80 8.41 31.80 -24.11
C ASP A 80 7.55 31.49 -22.86
N TRP A 81 6.29 31.95 -22.89
CA TRP A 81 5.33 31.75 -21.81
C TRP A 81 5.05 30.27 -21.52
N GLU A 82 4.93 29.44 -22.54
CA GLU A 82 4.60 28.01 -22.39
C GLU A 82 5.75 27.25 -21.72
N SER A 83 6.99 27.50 -22.16
CA SER A 83 8.18 26.90 -21.55
C SER A 83 8.38 27.36 -20.10
N LEU A 84 8.10 28.63 -19.77
CA LEU A 84 8.12 29.11 -18.38
C LEU A 84 7.00 28.50 -17.54
N ALA A 85 5.77 28.42 -18.07
CA ALA A 85 4.64 27.79 -17.38
C ALA A 85 4.91 26.31 -17.08
N SER A 86 5.46 25.58 -18.07
CA SER A 86 5.87 24.19 -17.92
C SER A 86 6.97 24.06 -16.87
N ARG A 87 7.99 24.93 -16.90
CA ARG A 87 9.11 24.86 -15.96
C ARG A 87 8.67 25.16 -14.53
N LEU A 88 7.89 26.24 -14.33
CA LEU A 88 7.30 26.56 -13.03
C LEU A 88 6.43 25.40 -12.53
N THR A 89 5.58 24.82 -13.38
CA THR A 89 4.74 23.67 -13.00
C THR A 89 5.57 22.50 -12.49
N VAL A 90 6.64 22.13 -13.19
CA VAL A 90 7.56 21.06 -12.73
C VAL A 90 8.16 21.42 -11.38
N ASP A 91 8.69 22.62 -11.22
CA ASP A 91 9.33 23.05 -9.98
C ASP A 91 8.36 23.09 -8.79
N LEU A 92 7.12 23.56 -9.02
CA LEU A 92 6.04 23.56 -8.04
C LEU A 92 5.69 22.13 -7.62
N GLN A 93 5.49 21.21 -8.58
CA GLN A 93 5.04 19.85 -8.31
C GLN A 93 6.13 18.97 -7.69
N GLU A 94 7.38 19.06 -8.14
CA GLU A 94 8.51 18.32 -7.56
C GLU A 94 8.73 18.67 -6.10
N THR A 95 8.59 19.95 -5.75
CA THR A 95 8.84 20.43 -4.39
C THR A 95 7.63 20.18 -3.47
N SER A 96 6.41 20.38 -3.97
CA SER A 96 5.20 20.26 -3.15
C SER A 96 4.60 18.85 -3.08
N GLY A 97 4.87 18.02 -4.08
CA GLY A 97 4.14 16.77 -4.31
C GLY A 97 2.65 16.96 -4.68
N ASP A 98 2.21 18.20 -4.90
CA ASP A 98 0.81 18.54 -5.18
C ASP A 98 0.61 18.86 -6.66
N HIS A 99 0.10 17.87 -7.42
CA HIS A 99 -0.17 18.02 -8.85
C HIS A 99 -1.24 19.07 -9.19
N ARG A 100 -1.99 19.56 -8.20
CA ARG A 100 -3.02 20.58 -8.39
C ARG A 100 -2.39 21.97 -8.49
N LEU A 101 -1.18 22.14 -7.93
CA LEU A 101 -0.34 23.32 -8.15
C LEU A 101 0.27 23.25 -9.55
N HIS A 102 -0.16 24.16 -10.42
CA HIS A 102 0.41 24.30 -11.76
C HIS A 102 0.26 25.72 -12.26
N VAL A 103 1.11 26.07 -13.23
CA VAL A 103 1.08 27.33 -13.96
C VAL A 103 0.72 27.04 -15.41
N PHE A 104 -0.16 27.84 -15.98
CA PHE A 104 -0.54 27.72 -17.39
C PHE A 104 -0.58 29.08 -18.06
N TYR A 105 -0.37 29.06 -19.37
CA TYR A 105 -0.53 30.21 -20.25
C TYR A 105 -1.98 30.31 -20.75
N SER A 106 -2.56 31.51 -20.74
CA SER A 106 -3.88 31.77 -21.33
C SER A 106 -4.01 33.22 -21.80
N ASP A 107 -4.47 33.40 -23.04
CA ASP A 107 -4.82 34.70 -23.61
C ASP A 107 -6.22 35.19 -23.21
N LEU A 108 -7.05 34.27 -22.72
CA LEU A 108 -8.38 34.58 -22.20
C LEU A 108 -8.31 34.62 -20.68
N GLN A 109 -8.89 35.66 -20.08
CA GLN A 109 -9.14 35.65 -18.64
C GLN A 109 -10.14 34.52 -18.36
N PRO A 110 -9.82 33.57 -17.45
CA PRO A 110 -10.76 32.48 -17.13
C PRO A 110 -12.08 33.07 -16.68
N GLU A 111 -13.17 32.73 -17.38
CA GLU A 111 -14.51 33.15 -16.97
C GLU A 111 -14.84 32.49 -15.62
N VAL A 112 -15.11 33.32 -14.61
CA VAL A 112 -15.84 32.87 -13.43
C VAL A 112 -17.27 32.65 -13.93
N THR A 113 -17.70 31.40 -14.03
CA THR A 113 -19.06 31.10 -14.49
C THR A 113 -20.03 31.71 -13.49
N ASP A 114 -20.71 32.77 -13.93
CA ASP A 114 -21.65 33.51 -13.10
C ASP A 114 -22.86 32.61 -12.80
N GLY A 115 -23.32 32.64 -11.55
CA GLY A 115 -24.33 31.75 -10.99
C GLY A 115 -25.72 32.00 -11.56
N SER A 116 -25.93 31.71 -12.85
CA SER A 116 -27.27 31.70 -13.43
C SER A 116 -28.13 30.71 -12.66
N ALA A 117 -29.30 31.16 -12.20
CA ALA A 117 -30.24 30.32 -11.47
C ALA A 117 -30.49 29.02 -12.28
N PRO A 118 -30.42 27.84 -11.65
CA PRO A 118 -30.60 26.58 -12.36
C PRO A 118 -32.00 26.58 -12.98
N ILE A 119 -32.07 26.39 -14.29
CA ILE A 119 -33.34 26.13 -14.97
C ILE A 119 -33.80 24.76 -14.46
N ILE A 120 -34.83 24.76 -13.61
CA ILE A 120 -35.41 23.52 -13.08
C ILE A 120 -36.26 22.92 -14.20
N PRO A 121 -35.90 21.74 -14.73
CA PRO A 121 -36.67 21.08 -15.78
C PRO A 121 -38.08 20.74 -15.28
N SER A 122 -39.01 20.49 -16.20
CA SER A 122 -40.33 19.96 -15.83
C SER A 122 -40.18 18.62 -15.08
N PRO A 123 -41.19 18.21 -14.27
CA PRO A 123 -41.11 16.94 -13.52
C PRO A 123 -40.84 15.70 -14.39
N GLU A 124 -41.36 15.70 -15.62
CA GLU A 124 -41.17 14.62 -16.59
C GLU A 124 -39.72 14.57 -17.10
N GLU A 125 -39.19 15.72 -17.53
CA GLU A 125 -37.79 15.86 -17.95
C GLU A 125 -36.83 15.50 -16.81
N LEU A 126 -37.16 15.92 -15.57
CA LEU A 126 -36.36 15.60 -14.39
C LEU A 126 -36.33 14.08 -14.11
N SER A 127 -37.42 13.34 -14.34
CA SER A 127 -37.40 11.88 -14.22
C SER A 127 -36.47 11.23 -15.24
N HIS A 128 -36.47 11.71 -16.48
CA HIS A 128 -35.54 11.22 -17.51
C HIS A 128 -34.08 11.52 -17.15
N ILE A 129 -33.80 12.73 -16.64
CA ILE A 129 -32.47 13.13 -16.18
C ILE A 129 -32.01 12.26 -15.01
N ILE A 130 -32.84 12.05 -13.98
CA ILE A 130 -32.48 11.21 -12.84
C ILE A 130 -32.16 9.77 -13.28
N LYS A 131 -32.97 9.19 -14.17
CA LYS A 131 -32.71 7.84 -14.72
C LYS A 131 -31.40 7.76 -15.52
N ALA A 132 -31.00 8.85 -16.19
CA ALA A 132 -29.75 8.91 -16.92
C ALA A 132 -28.52 9.13 -16.01
N LEU A 133 -28.67 9.92 -14.94
CA LEU A 133 -27.59 10.27 -14.02
C LEU A 133 -27.33 9.22 -12.94
N PHE A 134 -28.38 8.52 -12.51
CA PHE A 134 -28.31 7.51 -11.45
C PHE A 134 -28.67 6.14 -11.99
N LYS A 135 -27.68 5.26 -12.05
CA LYS A 135 -27.90 3.85 -12.30
C LYS A 135 -28.17 3.15 -10.97
N VAL A 136 -29.38 2.60 -10.84
CA VAL A 136 -29.90 2.00 -9.61
C VAL A 136 -30.37 0.57 -9.88
N GLU A 137 -29.82 -0.40 -9.17
CA GLU A 137 -30.18 -1.81 -9.31
C GLU A 137 -30.25 -2.47 -7.92
N VAL A 138 -31.08 -3.50 -7.78
CA VAL A 138 -31.01 -4.44 -6.67
C VAL A 138 -30.51 -5.76 -7.26
N LEU A 139 -29.27 -6.09 -6.95
CA LEU A 139 -28.59 -7.29 -7.41
C LEU A 139 -29.10 -8.52 -6.62
N PRO A 140 -28.79 -9.75 -7.08
CA PRO A 140 -29.10 -10.96 -6.32
C PRO A 140 -28.62 -10.88 -4.87
N ASN A 141 -29.31 -11.59 -3.97
CA ASN A 141 -29.10 -11.55 -2.52
C ASN A 141 -29.38 -10.17 -1.88
N ASN A 142 -30.31 -9.40 -2.45
CA ASN A 142 -30.78 -8.12 -1.90
C ASN A 142 -29.64 -7.10 -1.68
N ILE A 143 -28.71 -7.03 -2.64
CA ILE A 143 -27.58 -6.09 -2.62
C ILE A 143 -27.96 -4.87 -3.47
N GLY A 144 -28.05 -3.70 -2.84
CA GLY A 144 -28.24 -2.44 -3.54
C GLY A 144 -27.00 -2.04 -4.34
N TYR A 145 -27.19 -1.57 -5.56
CA TYR A 145 -26.14 -0.98 -6.39
C TYR A 145 -26.57 0.42 -6.82
N LEU A 146 -25.70 1.39 -6.55
CA LEU A 146 -25.90 2.79 -6.90
C LEU A 146 -24.63 3.33 -7.58
N ARG A 147 -24.79 3.78 -8.82
CA ARG A 147 -23.76 4.50 -9.56
C ARG A 147 -24.27 5.87 -9.97
N PHE A 148 -23.41 6.87 -9.80
CA PHE A 148 -23.55 8.19 -10.38
C PHE A 148 -22.16 8.78 -10.57
N ASP A 149 -21.98 9.54 -11.63
CA ASP A 149 -20.64 9.90 -12.12
C ASP A 149 -20.25 11.34 -11.74
N MET A 150 -21.13 12.05 -11.00
CA MET A 150 -20.92 13.44 -10.58
C MET A 150 -21.61 13.76 -9.25
N MET A 151 -20.98 14.61 -8.43
CA MET A 151 -21.54 15.15 -7.20
C MET A 151 -22.28 16.47 -7.49
N ALA A 152 -23.59 16.49 -7.23
CA ALA A 152 -24.43 17.67 -7.43
C ALA A 152 -24.31 18.67 -6.28
N ASP A 153 -24.63 19.94 -6.56
CA ASP A 153 -24.72 20.98 -5.53
C ASP A 153 -25.90 20.74 -4.58
N ALA A 154 -25.74 21.12 -3.31
CA ALA A 154 -26.75 20.96 -2.27
C ALA A 154 -28.09 21.65 -2.60
N GLU A 155 -28.09 22.83 -3.23
CA GLU A 155 -29.33 23.51 -3.61
C GLU A 155 -30.08 22.74 -4.70
N ILE A 156 -29.35 22.15 -5.65
CA ILE A 156 -29.96 21.25 -6.64
C ILE A 156 -30.57 20.02 -5.95
N ILE A 157 -29.84 19.38 -5.02
CA ILE A 157 -30.33 18.22 -4.26
C ILE A 157 -31.60 18.56 -3.46
N LYS A 158 -31.70 19.75 -2.88
CA LYS A 158 -32.91 20.19 -2.15
C LYS A 158 -34.13 20.30 -3.07
N VAL A 159 -33.94 20.78 -4.30
CA VAL A 159 -35.02 20.91 -5.29
C VAL A 159 -35.48 19.54 -5.79
N ILE A 160 -34.55 18.65 -6.15
CA ILE A 160 -34.87 17.35 -6.78
C ILE A 160 -35.03 16.20 -5.76
N GLY A 161 -34.92 16.52 -4.47
CA GLY A 161 -34.92 15.54 -3.37
C GLY A 161 -36.11 14.58 -3.36
N PRO A 162 -37.37 15.04 -3.55
CA PRO A 162 -38.53 14.15 -3.60
C PRO A 162 -38.44 13.12 -4.74
N GLN A 163 -37.94 13.52 -5.91
CA GLN A 163 -37.78 12.63 -7.05
C GLN A 163 -36.61 11.65 -6.86
N LEU A 164 -35.50 12.09 -6.25
CA LEU A 164 -34.41 11.19 -5.86
C LEU A 164 -34.86 10.18 -4.81
N LEU A 165 -35.69 10.61 -3.85
CA LEU A 165 -36.25 9.72 -2.84
C LEU A 165 -37.05 8.59 -3.50
N ASP A 166 -37.98 8.95 -4.38
CA ASP A 166 -38.86 7.98 -5.05
C ASP A 166 -38.12 7.08 -6.05
N GLN A 167 -37.29 7.66 -6.92
CA GLN A 167 -36.70 6.94 -8.05
C GLN A 167 -35.40 6.20 -7.71
N VAL A 168 -34.69 6.61 -6.66
CA VAL A 168 -33.40 6.07 -6.24
C VAL A 168 -33.49 5.47 -4.84
N TRP A 169 -33.72 6.30 -3.82
CA TRP A 169 -33.47 5.90 -2.44
C TRP A 169 -34.45 4.85 -1.91
N ASN A 170 -35.75 4.98 -2.21
CA ASN A 170 -36.77 4.03 -1.77
C ASN A 170 -36.56 2.62 -2.33
N LYS A 171 -35.82 2.47 -3.43
CA LYS A 171 -35.45 1.16 -4.00
C LYS A 171 -34.29 0.48 -3.27
N LEU A 172 -33.47 1.26 -2.57
CA LEU A 172 -32.22 0.82 -1.96
C LEU A 172 -32.31 0.75 -0.43
N VAL A 173 -33.20 1.50 0.20
CA VAL A 173 -33.18 1.66 1.67
C VAL A 173 -33.41 0.37 2.46
N ASP A 174 -34.07 -0.62 1.85
CA ASP A 174 -34.38 -1.92 2.46
C ASP A 174 -33.43 -3.05 1.99
N THR A 175 -32.37 -2.74 1.24
CA THR A 175 -31.33 -3.73 0.87
C THR A 175 -30.45 -4.09 2.06
N ASP A 176 -29.84 -5.28 2.06
CA ASP A 176 -29.02 -5.76 3.18
C ASP A 176 -27.59 -5.20 3.14
N SER A 177 -27.10 -4.89 1.93
CA SER A 177 -25.79 -4.28 1.67
C SER A 177 -25.92 -3.30 0.51
N LEU A 178 -25.12 -2.22 0.51
CA LEU A 178 -25.15 -1.20 -0.55
C LEU A 178 -23.76 -0.99 -1.16
N ILE A 179 -23.67 -1.04 -2.47
CA ILE A 179 -22.47 -0.74 -3.26
C ILE A 179 -22.65 0.64 -3.92
N PHE A 180 -21.76 1.57 -3.59
CA PHE A 180 -21.54 2.80 -4.35
C PHE A 180 -20.44 2.59 -5.38
N ASP A 181 -20.75 2.80 -6.66
CA ASP A 181 -19.77 2.73 -7.72
C ASP A 181 -19.25 4.13 -8.06
N MET A 182 -18.10 4.50 -7.48
CA MET A 182 -17.44 5.79 -7.67
C MET A 182 -16.30 5.72 -8.69
N ARG A 183 -16.10 4.57 -9.36
CA ARG A 183 -15.02 4.34 -10.34
C ARG A 183 -15.07 5.29 -11.53
N TYR A 184 -16.19 5.94 -11.75
CA TYR A 184 -16.41 6.88 -12.86
C TYR A 184 -16.68 8.30 -12.37
N ASN A 185 -16.64 8.54 -11.06
CA ASN A 185 -17.06 9.79 -10.46
C ASN A 185 -15.89 10.74 -10.21
N THR A 186 -15.84 11.81 -11.01
CA THR A 186 -14.77 12.82 -10.94
C THR A 186 -15.05 13.95 -9.93
N GLY A 187 -16.15 13.86 -9.18
CA GLY A 187 -16.53 14.83 -8.15
C GLY A 187 -17.40 15.97 -8.68
N ARG A 188 -16.89 17.21 -8.64
CA ARG A 188 -17.60 18.51 -8.67
C ARG A 188 -17.91 19.09 -7.28
N TYR A 189 -19.17 19.25 -6.91
CA TYR A 189 -19.54 20.04 -5.74
C TYR A 189 -19.50 19.20 -4.45
N SER A 190 -18.85 19.71 -3.42
CA SER A 190 -18.75 19.06 -2.10
C SER A 190 -19.92 19.38 -1.16
N THR A 191 -20.75 20.36 -1.52
CA THR A 191 -21.84 20.89 -0.69
C THR A 191 -22.90 19.84 -0.33
N ALA A 192 -23.11 18.83 -1.17
CA ALA A 192 -24.07 17.75 -0.92
C ALA A 192 -23.54 16.58 -0.07
N ILE A 193 -22.23 16.51 0.21
CA ILE A 193 -21.62 15.43 1.02
C ILE A 193 -22.31 15.28 2.39
N PRO A 194 -22.59 16.36 3.16
CA PRO A 194 -23.26 16.24 4.44
C PRO A 194 -24.66 15.63 4.33
N ILE A 195 -25.40 15.97 3.27
CA ILE A 195 -26.73 15.42 3.00
C ILE A 195 -26.62 13.92 2.73
N LEU A 196 -25.72 13.52 1.82
CA LEU A 196 -25.52 12.12 1.45
C LEU A 196 -25.05 11.27 2.64
N CYS A 197 -24.01 11.70 3.37
CA CYS A 197 -23.50 11.00 4.55
C CYS A 197 -24.59 10.82 5.62
N SER A 198 -25.51 11.78 5.76
CA SER A 198 -26.59 11.71 6.76
C SER A 198 -27.51 10.50 6.56
N TYR A 199 -27.64 9.94 5.36
CA TYR A 199 -28.41 8.71 5.17
C TYR A 199 -27.78 7.50 5.86
N PHE A 200 -26.49 7.55 6.22
CA PHE A 200 -25.73 6.39 6.68
C PHE A 200 -25.31 6.44 8.15
N PHE A 201 -25.57 7.55 8.85
CA PHE A 201 -25.31 7.72 10.28
C PHE A 201 -26.61 7.90 11.07
N LYS A 202 -26.56 7.66 12.39
CA LYS A 202 -27.70 7.90 13.30
C LYS A 202 -28.06 9.40 13.31
N ALA A 203 -29.32 9.71 13.57
CA ALA A 203 -29.79 11.09 13.66
C ALA A 203 -29.20 11.84 14.85
N ASN A 204 -29.03 11.14 15.98
CA ASN A 204 -28.42 11.67 17.20
C ASN A 204 -27.47 10.62 17.81
N PRO A 205 -26.26 11.03 18.25
CA PRO A 205 -25.65 12.35 18.00
C PRO A 205 -25.33 12.56 16.52
N VAL A 206 -25.29 13.82 16.08
CA VAL A 206 -24.73 14.16 14.77
C VAL A 206 -23.24 13.84 14.74
N ARG A 207 -22.73 13.44 13.57
CA ARG A 207 -21.35 12.99 13.37
C ARG A 207 -20.54 14.09 12.69
N HIS A 208 -19.38 14.42 13.26
CA HIS A 208 -18.36 15.23 12.59
C HIS A 208 -17.79 14.43 11.43
N LEU A 209 -17.89 14.97 10.21
CA LEU A 209 -17.40 14.34 9.00
C LEU A 209 -15.93 14.68 8.75
N TYR A 210 -15.63 15.97 8.70
CA TYR A 210 -14.30 16.53 8.51
C TYR A 210 -14.36 18.05 8.74
N THR A 211 -13.21 18.70 8.85
CA THR A 211 -13.10 20.16 8.92
C THR A 211 -12.41 20.68 7.66
N VAL A 212 -12.90 21.77 7.08
CA VAL A 212 -12.24 22.45 5.96
C VAL A 212 -11.55 23.70 6.49
N PHE A 213 -10.25 23.81 6.27
CA PHE A 213 -9.52 25.06 6.49
C PHE A 213 -9.40 25.80 5.17
N ASP A 214 -9.80 27.06 5.14
CA ASP A 214 -9.69 27.95 3.98
C ASP A 214 -8.63 29.01 4.23
N ARG A 215 -7.57 29.00 3.41
CA ARG A 215 -6.46 29.94 3.52
C ARG A 215 -6.88 31.38 3.27
N SER A 216 -7.81 31.59 2.34
CA SER A 216 -8.27 32.91 1.88
C SER A 216 -8.97 33.67 3.01
N THR A 217 -9.67 32.96 3.88
CA THR A 217 -10.36 33.53 5.04
C THR A 217 -9.63 33.26 6.36
N SER A 218 -8.62 32.36 6.35
CA SER A 218 -7.95 31.84 7.53
C SER A 218 -8.91 31.26 8.58
N ALA A 219 -10.02 30.69 8.11
CA ALA A 219 -11.07 30.11 8.94
C ALA A 219 -11.21 28.60 8.72
N SER A 220 -11.57 27.91 9.79
CA SER A 220 -11.93 26.49 9.75
C SER A 220 -13.44 26.33 9.87
N THR A 221 -14.03 25.53 8.99
CA THR A 221 -15.45 25.17 9.02
C THR A 221 -15.59 23.68 9.25
N GLU A 222 -16.21 23.30 10.36
CA GLU A 222 -16.55 21.90 10.63
C GLU A 222 -17.77 21.47 9.82
N ILE A 223 -17.68 20.28 9.25
CA ILE A 223 -18.72 19.71 8.40
C ILE A 223 -19.37 18.54 9.14
N TRP A 224 -20.68 18.60 9.32
CA TRP A 224 -21.44 17.70 10.18
C TRP A 224 -22.58 17.01 9.42
N THR A 225 -22.96 15.81 9.85
CA THR A 225 -24.23 15.20 9.40
C THR A 225 -25.42 16.02 9.87
N LEU A 226 -26.51 15.97 9.10
CA LEU A 226 -27.78 16.59 9.43
C LEU A 226 -28.62 15.70 10.37
N PRO A 227 -29.29 16.28 11.38
CA PRO A 227 -30.18 15.53 12.27
C PRO A 227 -31.48 15.11 11.57
N LYS A 228 -31.96 15.91 10.61
CA LYS A 228 -33.17 15.67 9.83
C LYS A 228 -32.83 15.53 8.35
N ILE A 229 -33.36 14.49 7.71
CA ILE A 229 -33.23 14.24 6.27
C ILE A 229 -34.61 13.98 5.66
N LEU A 230 -34.70 14.06 4.34
CA LEU A 230 -35.85 13.58 3.58
C LEU A 230 -35.75 12.05 3.46
N GLY A 231 -36.83 11.31 3.74
CA GLY A 231 -36.84 9.85 3.67
C GLY A 231 -36.25 9.14 4.90
N ARG A 232 -35.96 7.83 4.74
CA ARG A 232 -35.45 6.95 5.80
C ARG A 232 -33.92 6.89 5.79
N ARG A 233 -33.29 6.71 6.95
CA ARG A 233 -31.85 6.38 7.03
C ARG A 233 -31.62 4.91 6.70
N TYR A 234 -30.48 4.59 6.12
CA TYR A 234 -30.02 3.23 5.91
C TYR A 234 -29.74 2.58 7.27
N ALA A 235 -30.05 1.30 7.41
CA ALA A 235 -29.83 0.60 8.67
C ALA A 235 -28.33 0.62 9.03
N SER A 236 -28.00 0.99 10.27
CA SER A 236 -26.60 1.13 10.71
C SER A 236 -25.83 -0.20 10.74
N ARG A 237 -26.56 -1.33 10.78
CA ARG A 237 -25.99 -2.68 10.72
C ARG A 237 -25.65 -3.13 9.30
N ASN A 238 -26.19 -2.46 8.28
CA ASN A 238 -26.05 -2.88 6.89
C ASN A 238 -24.74 -2.33 6.31
N ASP A 239 -24.00 -3.21 5.62
CA ASP A 239 -22.69 -2.90 5.09
C ASP A 239 -22.77 -1.94 3.89
N ILE A 240 -21.75 -1.09 3.76
CA ILE A 240 -21.57 -0.19 2.63
C ILE A 240 -20.20 -0.45 2.01
N TYR A 241 -20.17 -0.54 0.69
CA TYR A 241 -18.97 -0.70 -0.11
C TYR A 241 -18.86 0.46 -1.10
N ILE A 242 -17.66 0.99 -1.28
CA ILE A 242 -17.39 2.06 -2.24
C ILE A 242 -16.31 1.56 -3.21
N LEU A 243 -16.63 1.55 -4.50
CA LEU A 243 -15.71 1.16 -5.56
C LEU A 243 -14.99 2.38 -6.10
N THR A 244 -13.66 2.35 -6.18
CA THR A 244 -12.83 3.49 -6.63
C THR A 244 -11.93 3.15 -7.81
N SER A 245 -11.52 4.18 -8.54
CA SER A 245 -10.49 4.12 -9.59
C SER A 245 -9.54 5.33 -9.47
N HIS A 246 -8.47 5.33 -10.26
CA HIS A 246 -7.55 6.47 -10.38
C HIS A 246 -8.19 7.77 -10.88
N ILE A 247 -9.42 7.74 -11.44
CA ILE A 247 -10.16 8.95 -11.84
C ILE A 247 -11.15 9.44 -10.78
N THR A 248 -11.40 8.65 -9.72
CA THR A 248 -12.24 9.10 -8.61
C THR A 248 -11.61 10.33 -7.97
N GLY A 249 -12.34 11.44 -7.85
CA GLY A 249 -11.71 12.71 -7.44
C GLY A 249 -12.62 13.72 -6.78
N SER A 250 -11.98 14.78 -6.24
CA SER A 250 -12.62 15.94 -5.61
C SER A 250 -13.71 15.54 -4.59
N ALA A 251 -14.96 15.97 -4.77
CA ALA A 251 -16.06 15.66 -3.84
C ALA A 251 -16.34 14.15 -3.68
N ALA A 252 -16.13 13.33 -4.70
CA ALA A 252 -16.32 11.87 -4.61
C ALA A 252 -15.23 11.21 -3.76
N GLU A 253 -13.98 11.69 -3.89
CA GLU A 253 -12.88 11.30 -3.03
C GLU A 253 -13.14 11.71 -1.58
N ALA A 254 -13.59 12.95 -1.35
CA ALA A 254 -13.92 13.43 -0.01
C ALA A 254 -15.03 12.60 0.66
N PHE A 255 -16.09 12.26 -0.08
CA PHE A 255 -17.12 11.33 0.40
C PHE A 255 -16.52 9.95 0.75
N THR A 256 -15.74 9.39 -0.16
CA THR A 256 -15.10 8.06 0.01
C THR A 256 -14.22 8.03 1.26
N ARG A 257 -13.36 9.04 1.41
CA ARG A 257 -12.43 9.16 2.53
C ARG A 257 -13.16 9.38 3.85
N THR A 258 -14.20 10.20 3.87
CA THR A 258 -15.06 10.39 5.03
C THR A 258 -15.68 9.07 5.49
N MET A 259 -16.28 8.32 4.57
CA MET A 259 -16.93 7.05 4.87
C MET A 259 -15.93 5.97 5.32
N LYS A 260 -14.71 6.01 4.76
CA LYS A 260 -13.57 5.17 5.19
C LYS A 260 -13.11 5.51 6.60
N GLU A 261 -12.70 6.74 6.87
CA GLU A 261 -12.13 7.15 8.17
C GLU A 261 -13.13 6.98 9.32
N LEU A 262 -14.43 7.17 9.05
CA LEU A 262 -15.49 6.95 10.02
C LEU A 262 -15.90 5.48 10.19
N ASN A 263 -15.17 4.53 9.58
CA ASN A 263 -15.45 3.09 9.58
C ASN A 263 -16.89 2.75 9.17
N ARG A 264 -17.47 3.52 8.24
CA ARG A 264 -18.84 3.30 7.77
C ARG A 264 -18.88 2.50 6.47
N ALA A 265 -17.85 2.57 5.64
CA ALA A 265 -17.78 1.82 4.40
C ALA A 265 -16.42 1.14 4.19
N THR A 266 -16.44 -0.02 3.55
CA THR A 266 -15.25 -0.66 2.99
C THR A 266 -14.99 -0.10 1.59
N VAL A 267 -13.74 0.24 1.28
CA VAL A 267 -13.35 0.91 0.03
C VAL A 267 -12.49 -0.06 -0.77
N ILE A 268 -12.82 -0.28 -2.03
CA ILE A 268 -12.27 -1.35 -2.86
C ILE A 268 -11.95 -0.79 -4.25
N GLY A 269 -10.73 -1.00 -4.75
CA GLY A 269 -10.34 -0.57 -6.08
C GLY A 269 -8.95 0.05 -6.10
N GLU A 270 -8.76 1.06 -6.94
CA GLU A 270 -7.47 1.76 -7.07
C GLU A 270 -7.41 2.98 -6.13
N PRO A 271 -6.20 3.45 -5.76
CA PRO A 271 -6.01 4.77 -5.18
C PRO A 271 -6.68 5.86 -6.01
N THR A 272 -7.35 6.80 -5.36
CA THR A 272 -8.04 7.91 -6.03
C THR A 272 -7.05 9.01 -6.44
N VAL A 273 -7.51 10.03 -7.18
CA VAL A 273 -6.62 11.00 -7.86
C VAL A 273 -5.88 11.97 -6.92
N GLY A 274 -6.40 12.25 -5.73
CA GLY A 274 -5.87 13.30 -4.85
C GLY A 274 -6.47 14.69 -5.09
N GLY A 275 -7.73 14.76 -5.50
CA GLY A 275 -8.37 16.01 -5.91
C GLY A 275 -8.64 16.99 -4.76
N ALA A 276 -8.45 18.30 -4.99
CA ALA A 276 -8.86 19.33 -4.02
C ALA A 276 -10.38 19.49 -3.95
N LEU A 277 -10.86 19.95 -2.79
CA LEU A 277 -12.22 20.48 -2.64
C LEU A 277 -12.38 21.85 -3.31
N SER A 278 -11.31 22.64 -3.37
CA SER A 278 -11.29 23.98 -3.95
C SER A 278 -9.92 24.32 -4.51
N VAL A 279 -9.92 24.96 -5.67
CA VAL A 279 -8.74 25.52 -6.34
C VAL A 279 -9.13 26.90 -6.87
N SER A 280 -8.29 27.90 -6.59
CA SER A 280 -8.47 29.25 -7.13
C SER A 280 -7.40 29.54 -8.17
N THR A 281 -7.77 30.28 -9.22
CA THR A 281 -6.85 30.68 -10.28
C THR A 281 -6.45 32.13 -10.09
N TYR A 282 -5.14 32.39 -10.04
CA TYR A 282 -4.56 33.72 -9.81
C TYR A 282 -3.69 34.11 -11.00
N ARG A 283 -3.90 35.31 -11.54
CA ARG A 283 -3.02 35.85 -12.58
C ARG A 283 -1.66 36.20 -11.96
N ILE A 284 -0.57 35.81 -12.62
CA ILE A 284 0.79 36.16 -12.19
C ILE A 284 1.13 37.52 -12.77
N GLU A 285 1.10 38.56 -11.93
CA GLU A 285 1.30 39.96 -12.34
C GLU A 285 0.40 40.34 -13.54
N ASN A 286 0.81 41.32 -14.34
CA ASN A 286 0.15 41.70 -15.59
C ASN A 286 0.63 40.84 -16.78
N SER A 287 0.76 39.52 -16.61
CA SER A 287 1.24 38.61 -17.66
C SER A 287 0.15 37.74 -18.28
N HIS A 288 0.50 36.85 -19.20
CA HIS A 288 -0.40 35.82 -19.75
C HIS A 288 -0.37 34.51 -18.95
N LEU A 289 0.28 34.50 -17.79
CA LEU A 289 0.39 33.32 -16.93
C LEU A 289 -0.59 33.36 -15.76
N TYR A 290 -1.13 32.19 -15.45
CA TYR A 290 -2.03 31.96 -14.33
C TYR A 290 -1.52 30.81 -13.47
N ALA A 291 -1.60 30.96 -12.15
CA ALA A 291 -1.33 29.93 -11.17
C ALA A 291 -2.63 29.35 -10.63
N SER A 292 -2.79 28.04 -10.76
CA SER A 292 -3.84 27.26 -10.09
C SER A 292 -3.36 26.88 -8.69
N ILE A 293 -3.99 27.42 -7.65
CA ILE A 293 -3.57 27.26 -6.26
C ILE A 293 -4.70 26.66 -5.41
N PRO A 294 -4.51 25.46 -4.83
CA PRO A 294 -5.41 24.90 -3.83
C PRO A 294 -5.39 25.76 -2.56
N ASN A 295 -6.52 26.42 -2.28
CA ASN A 295 -6.66 27.34 -1.15
C ASN A 295 -7.38 26.72 0.05
N GLN A 296 -7.80 25.46 -0.06
CA GLN A 296 -8.43 24.71 1.03
C GLN A 296 -7.74 23.38 1.28
N VAL A 297 -7.63 23.01 2.56
CA VAL A 297 -7.26 21.66 2.99
C VAL A 297 -8.36 21.07 3.86
N VAL A 298 -8.44 19.74 3.86
CA VAL A 298 -9.38 19.00 4.69
C VAL A 298 -8.63 18.38 5.85
N LEU A 299 -9.17 18.54 7.05
CA LEU A 299 -8.69 17.92 8.27
C LEU A 299 -9.62 16.76 8.63
N SER A 300 -9.02 15.61 8.89
CA SER A 300 -9.72 14.41 9.34
C SER A 300 -10.42 14.65 10.68
N ALA A 301 -11.72 14.35 10.76
CA ALA A 301 -12.45 14.39 12.04
C ALA A 301 -11.96 13.33 13.05
N VAL A 302 -11.23 12.30 12.59
CA VAL A 302 -10.76 11.18 13.41
C VAL A 302 -9.33 11.40 13.88
N THR A 303 -8.45 11.85 12.99
CA THR A 303 -7.02 11.99 13.30
C THR A 303 -6.59 13.43 13.57
N GLY A 304 -7.41 14.42 13.21
CA GLY A 304 -7.06 15.84 13.24
C GLY A 304 -6.01 16.27 12.22
N LYS A 305 -5.48 15.33 11.41
CA LYS A 305 -4.43 15.60 10.43
C LYS A 305 -5.00 16.06 9.09
N VAL A 306 -4.19 16.82 8.37
CA VAL A 306 -4.45 17.20 6.98
C VAL A 306 -4.53 15.93 6.13
N TRP A 307 -5.54 15.89 5.28
CA TRP A 307 -5.71 14.85 4.29
C TRP A 307 -4.59 14.91 3.25
N SER A 308 -3.90 13.78 3.06
CA SER A 308 -2.91 13.61 1.99
C SER A 308 -3.46 14.04 0.64
N VAL A 309 -2.62 14.70 -0.15
CA VAL A 309 -2.88 15.15 -1.52
C VAL A 309 -2.71 14.01 -2.55
N SER A 310 -2.24 12.84 -2.13
CA SER A 310 -2.01 11.68 -3.00
C SER A 310 -3.24 10.78 -3.20
N GLY A 311 -4.42 11.23 -2.79
CA GLY A 311 -5.66 10.48 -2.89
C GLY A 311 -5.97 9.61 -1.67
N ALA A 312 -7.15 9.00 -1.70
CA ALA A 312 -7.63 8.05 -0.72
C ALA A 312 -7.17 6.64 -1.10
N GLU A 313 -6.37 6.02 -0.22
CA GLU A 313 -5.99 4.63 -0.36
C GLU A 313 -7.18 3.70 0.02
N PRO A 314 -7.56 2.74 -0.83
CA PRO A 314 -8.61 1.77 -0.53
C PRO A 314 -8.27 0.85 0.65
N HIS A 315 -9.28 0.19 1.23
CA HIS A 315 -9.04 -0.90 2.19
C HIS A 315 -8.59 -2.18 1.50
N VAL A 316 -9.01 -2.38 0.24
CA VAL A 316 -8.64 -3.53 -0.59
C VAL A 316 -8.22 -2.99 -1.95
N ILE A 317 -6.91 -3.01 -2.22
CA ILE A 317 -6.32 -2.48 -3.44
C ILE A 317 -6.40 -3.54 -4.55
N VAL A 318 -7.14 -3.23 -5.61
CA VAL A 318 -7.31 -4.07 -6.81
C VAL A 318 -7.51 -3.17 -8.02
N GLN A 319 -7.39 -3.72 -9.24
CA GLN A 319 -7.72 -2.94 -10.44
C GLN A 319 -9.20 -2.56 -10.46
N ALA A 320 -9.55 -1.39 -11.01
CA ALA A 320 -10.92 -0.88 -10.96
C ALA A 320 -11.95 -1.80 -11.63
N ASN A 321 -11.54 -2.56 -12.65
CA ASN A 321 -12.38 -3.56 -13.33
C ASN A 321 -12.70 -4.78 -12.44
N GLU A 322 -11.85 -5.11 -11.46
CA GLU A 322 -12.02 -6.24 -10.53
C GLU A 322 -12.80 -5.86 -9.26
N ALA A 323 -12.86 -4.57 -8.93
CA ALA A 323 -13.43 -4.06 -7.69
C ALA A 323 -14.86 -4.56 -7.40
N MET A 324 -15.70 -4.67 -8.43
CA MET A 324 -17.06 -5.22 -8.29
C MET A 324 -17.05 -6.68 -7.85
N THR A 325 -16.27 -7.52 -8.53
CA THR A 325 -16.16 -8.95 -8.22
C THR A 325 -15.65 -9.16 -6.79
N VAL A 326 -14.65 -8.38 -6.40
CA VAL A 326 -14.08 -8.42 -5.05
C VAL A 326 -15.09 -7.98 -4.00
N ALA A 327 -15.85 -6.90 -4.25
CA ALA A 327 -16.91 -6.45 -3.34
C ALA A 327 -17.98 -7.53 -3.13
N LEU A 328 -18.44 -8.17 -4.21
CA LEU A 328 -19.39 -9.28 -4.12
C LEU A 328 -18.81 -10.48 -3.36
N GLY A 329 -17.52 -10.79 -3.55
CA GLY A 329 -16.80 -11.80 -2.78
C GLY A 329 -16.80 -11.50 -1.27
N ILE A 330 -16.49 -10.26 -0.90
CA ILE A 330 -16.50 -9.81 0.51
C ILE A 330 -17.90 -9.88 1.10
N ILE A 331 -18.92 -9.42 0.37
CA ILE A 331 -20.33 -9.50 0.82
C ILE A 331 -20.71 -10.95 1.10
N ASN A 332 -20.41 -11.86 0.17
CA ASN A 332 -20.72 -13.28 0.31
C ASN A 332 -19.96 -13.93 1.46
N LEU A 333 -18.69 -13.54 1.68
CA LEU A 333 -17.90 -14.01 2.81
C LEU A 333 -18.55 -13.57 4.13
N ARG A 334 -18.85 -12.26 4.27
CA ARG A 334 -19.41 -11.70 5.50
C ARG A 334 -20.78 -12.27 5.85
N ALA A 335 -21.61 -12.53 4.84
CA ALA A 335 -22.90 -13.20 5.04
C ALA A 335 -22.76 -14.59 5.68
N LYS A 336 -21.64 -15.28 5.47
CA LYS A 336 -21.37 -16.62 6.05
C LYS A 336 -20.75 -16.56 7.45
N ILE A 337 -20.15 -15.44 7.85
CA ILE A 337 -19.39 -15.34 9.12
C ILE A 337 -20.20 -15.80 10.34
N PRO A 338 -21.47 -15.39 10.54
CA PRO A 338 -22.26 -15.88 11.67
C PRO A 338 -22.34 -17.42 11.73
N SER A 339 -22.61 -18.05 10.59
CA SER A 339 -22.71 -19.52 10.51
C SER A 339 -21.37 -20.22 10.75
N ILE A 340 -20.26 -19.61 10.30
CA ILE A 340 -18.90 -20.13 10.52
C ILE A 340 -18.55 -20.06 12.01
N PHE A 341 -18.82 -18.94 12.68
CA PHE A 341 -18.58 -18.78 14.11
C PHE A 341 -19.43 -19.77 14.93
N GLN A 342 -20.71 -19.92 14.62
CA GLN A 342 -21.57 -20.92 15.27
C GLN A 342 -21.04 -22.36 15.08
N ALA A 343 -20.63 -22.72 13.85
CA ALA A 343 -20.07 -24.03 13.57
C ALA A 343 -18.76 -24.27 14.34
N ALA A 344 -17.88 -23.26 14.40
CA ALA A 344 -16.64 -23.33 15.16
C ALA A 344 -16.90 -23.51 16.65
N GLY A 345 -17.80 -22.72 17.25
CA GLY A 345 -18.22 -22.87 18.65
C GLY A 345 -18.74 -24.27 18.94
N LYS A 346 -19.60 -24.82 18.08
CA LYS A 346 -20.10 -26.20 18.21
C LYS A 346 -18.98 -27.24 18.16
N LEU A 347 -18.05 -27.12 17.20
CA LEU A 347 -16.89 -28.03 17.11
C LEU A 347 -16.05 -28.01 18.38
N VAL A 348 -15.85 -26.83 18.97
CA VAL A 348 -15.13 -26.68 20.24
C VAL A 348 -15.90 -27.32 21.39
N ALA A 349 -17.21 -27.07 21.51
CA ALA A 349 -18.03 -27.72 22.55
C ALA A 349 -18.02 -29.26 22.46
N ASP A 350 -18.07 -29.80 21.24
CA ASP A 350 -18.16 -31.24 21.01
C ASP A 350 -16.81 -31.97 21.20
N ASN A 351 -15.67 -31.30 20.98
CA ASN A 351 -14.36 -31.96 20.84
C ASN A 351 -13.27 -31.45 21.79
N TYR A 352 -13.44 -30.30 22.43
CA TYR A 352 -12.39 -29.71 23.27
C TYR A 352 -12.19 -30.50 24.57
N ALA A 353 -10.94 -30.70 24.98
CA ALA A 353 -10.58 -31.59 26.09
C ALA A 353 -11.21 -31.19 27.44
N PHE A 354 -11.46 -29.90 27.64
CA PHE A 354 -12.15 -29.37 28.82
C PHE A 354 -13.61 -29.03 28.47
N ALA A 355 -14.53 -29.97 28.69
CA ALA A 355 -15.93 -29.86 28.24
C ALA A 355 -16.66 -28.60 28.73
N GLN A 356 -16.44 -28.17 29.98
CA GLN A 356 -17.04 -26.93 30.51
C GLN A 356 -16.53 -25.69 29.79
N THR A 357 -15.22 -25.61 29.55
CA THR A 357 -14.61 -24.52 28.76
C THR A 357 -15.15 -24.54 27.33
N GLY A 358 -15.25 -25.71 26.70
CA GLY A 358 -15.78 -25.85 25.34
C GLY A 358 -17.23 -25.38 25.21
N ALA A 359 -18.10 -25.75 26.17
CA ALA A 359 -19.47 -25.27 26.22
C ALA A 359 -19.56 -23.75 26.42
N GLY A 360 -18.74 -23.18 27.31
CA GLY A 360 -18.70 -21.73 27.55
C GLY A 360 -18.21 -20.93 26.34
N VAL A 361 -17.25 -21.46 25.57
CA VAL A 361 -16.81 -20.87 24.29
C VAL A 361 -17.97 -20.83 23.29
N ALA A 362 -18.72 -21.92 23.14
CA ALA A 362 -19.82 -21.99 22.18
C ALA A 362 -20.96 -21.01 22.50
N GLU A 363 -21.33 -20.88 23.78
CA GLU A 363 -22.33 -19.93 24.25
C GLU A 363 -21.88 -18.47 23.99
N THR A 364 -20.66 -18.13 24.41
CA THR A 364 -20.16 -16.74 24.29
C THR A 364 -19.94 -16.33 22.83
N ILE A 365 -19.53 -17.25 21.96
CA ILE A 365 -19.40 -16.98 20.52
C ILE A 365 -20.76 -16.63 19.89
N ALA A 366 -21.85 -17.25 20.33
CA ALA A 366 -23.19 -16.95 19.82
C ALA A 366 -23.60 -15.50 20.17
N ASP A 367 -23.28 -15.03 21.38
CA ASP A 367 -23.56 -13.67 21.82
C ASP A 367 -22.71 -12.61 21.09
N LEU A 368 -21.44 -12.95 20.76
CA LEU A 368 -20.53 -12.07 20.01
C LEU A 368 -21.02 -11.79 18.58
N ILE A 369 -21.75 -12.73 17.97
CA ILE A 369 -22.31 -12.57 16.62
C ILE A 369 -23.36 -11.45 16.59
N GLU A 370 -24.10 -11.23 17.69
CA GLU A 370 -25.14 -10.20 17.77
C GLU A 370 -24.57 -8.78 18.06
N GLY A 371 -23.31 -8.68 18.50
CA GLY A 371 -22.67 -7.45 19.00
C GLY A 371 -21.91 -6.56 18.00
N THR A 372 -21.77 -6.96 16.74
CA THR A 372 -21.03 -6.29 15.64
C THR A 372 -19.50 -6.21 15.79
N GLY A 373 -18.80 -6.55 14.70
CA GLY A 373 -17.33 -6.45 14.55
C GLY A 373 -16.78 -6.95 13.20
N TYR A 374 -17.58 -7.64 12.39
CA TYR A 374 -17.12 -8.26 11.13
C TYR A 374 -17.02 -7.31 9.93
N GLY A 375 -17.44 -6.05 10.08
CA GLY A 375 -17.48 -5.05 9.01
C GLY A 375 -16.12 -4.67 8.41
N MET A 376 -15.03 -5.22 8.95
CA MET A 376 -13.65 -5.06 8.46
C MET A 376 -13.02 -6.38 7.96
N ILE A 377 -13.74 -7.52 8.08
CA ILE A 377 -13.25 -8.80 7.59
C ILE A 377 -13.49 -8.86 6.08
N ASN A 378 -12.40 -8.72 5.32
CA ASN A 378 -12.42 -8.66 3.86
C ASN A 378 -11.86 -9.92 3.19
N THR A 379 -11.22 -10.81 3.96
CA THR A 379 -10.55 -12.01 3.43
C THR A 379 -10.74 -13.19 4.37
N GLU A 380 -10.65 -14.40 3.83
CA GLU A 380 -10.70 -15.64 4.62
C GLU A 380 -9.50 -15.75 5.59
N GLY A 381 -8.35 -15.21 5.21
CA GLY A 381 -7.20 -15.11 6.11
C GLY A 381 -7.50 -14.24 7.34
N LYS A 382 -8.08 -13.05 7.15
CA LYS A 382 -8.46 -12.18 8.28
C LYS A 382 -9.59 -12.80 9.11
N LEU A 383 -10.50 -13.54 8.47
CA LEU A 383 -11.52 -14.30 9.18
C LEU A 383 -10.89 -15.37 10.09
N ALA A 384 -9.92 -16.14 9.58
CA ALA A 384 -9.22 -17.16 10.35
C ALA A 384 -8.43 -16.55 11.52
N GLU A 385 -7.77 -15.40 11.32
CA GLU A 385 -7.08 -14.65 12.37
C GLU A 385 -8.06 -14.23 13.48
N VAL A 386 -9.14 -13.52 13.12
CA VAL A 386 -10.13 -13.03 14.10
C VAL A 386 -10.81 -14.19 14.83
N LEU A 387 -11.14 -15.27 14.12
CA LEU A 387 -11.71 -16.47 14.74
C LEU A 387 -10.72 -17.12 15.70
N SER A 388 -9.44 -17.22 15.32
CA SER A 388 -8.39 -17.75 16.20
C SER A 388 -8.24 -16.91 17.47
N ASP A 389 -8.13 -15.60 17.32
CA ASP A 389 -8.00 -14.68 18.47
C ASP A 389 -9.20 -14.79 19.40
N THR A 390 -10.41 -14.88 18.83
CA THR A 390 -11.65 -15.07 19.60
C THR A 390 -11.63 -16.39 20.37
N LEU A 391 -11.27 -17.49 19.71
CA LEU A 391 -11.19 -18.82 20.33
C LEU A 391 -10.14 -18.87 21.44
N GLN A 392 -8.96 -18.31 21.22
CA GLN A 392 -7.89 -18.27 22.21
C GLN A 392 -8.26 -17.40 23.41
N GLN A 393 -8.90 -16.24 23.17
CA GLN A 393 -9.34 -15.35 24.24
C GLN A 393 -10.42 -16.01 25.12
N LEU A 394 -11.38 -16.70 24.52
CA LEU A 394 -12.48 -17.33 25.26
C LEU A 394 -12.06 -18.61 25.98
N SER A 395 -11.16 -19.39 25.39
CA SER A 395 -10.68 -20.65 25.98
C SER A 395 -9.50 -20.48 26.93
N GLY A 396 -8.68 -19.44 26.75
CA GLY A 396 -7.36 -19.29 27.37
C GLY A 396 -6.28 -20.19 26.75
N ASP A 397 -6.59 -20.94 25.68
CA ASP A 397 -5.72 -21.91 25.05
C ASP A 397 -5.16 -21.38 23.74
N LYS A 398 -3.85 -21.06 23.73
CA LYS A 398 -3.14 -20.53 22.57
C LYS A 398 -3.03 -21.53 21.41
N HIS A 399 -3.30 -22.81 21.65
CA HIS A 399 -3.24 -23.85 20.61
C HIS A 399 -4.56 -23.99 19.85
N LEU A 400 -5.66 -23.39 20.33
CA LEU A 400 -6.95 -23.43 19.66
C LEU A 400 -7.05 -22.33 18.59
N LYS A 401 -6.75 -22.68 17.34
CA LYS A 401 -6.67 -21.73 16.22
C LYS A 401 -7.40 -22.24 14.96
N ALA A 402 -7.98 -21.31 14.21
CA ALA A 402 -8.52 -21.53 12.89
C ALA A 402 -7.44 -21.28 11.83
N MET A 403 -7.38 -22.14 10.82
CA MET A 403 -6.42 -22.01 9.73
C MET A 403 -7.09 -21.49 8.46
N PRO A 404 -6.37 -20.71 7.63
CA PRO A 404 -6.86 -20.37 6.30
C PRO A 404 -6.98 -21.62 5.43
N PRO A 405 -7.79 -21.57 4.35
CA PRO A 405 -7.92 -22.66 3.40
C PRO A 405 -6.56 -23.12 2.84
N PRO A 406 -6.37 -24.42 2.57
CA PRO A 406 -5.14 -24.95 2.00
C PRO A 406 -4.69 -24.27 0.71
N GLU A 407 -5.61 -23.75 -0.10
CA GLU A 407 -5.31 -23.07 -1.37
C GLU A 407 -4.51 -21.77 -1.14
N ILE A 408 -4.85 -20.98 -0.12
CA ILE A 408 -4.12 -19.76 0.24
C ILE A 408 -2.71 -20.11 0.72
N LEU A 409 -2.59 -21.19 1.52
CA LEU A 409 -1.29 -21.68 1.97
C LEU A 409 -0.44 -22.22 0.82
N GLU A 410 -1.06 -22.87 -0.16
CA GLU A 410 -0.39 -23.39 -1.36
C GLU A 410 0.17 -22.25 -2.22
N ASP A 411 -0.62 -21.18 -2.44
CA ASP A 411 -0.17 -20.01 -3.20
C ASP A 411 0.95 -19.25 -2.48
N LEU A 412 0.87 -19.13 -1.14
CA LEU A 412 1.96 -18.56 -0.34
C LEU A 412 3.25 -19.37 -0.49
N VAL A 413 3.19 -20.70 -0.40
CA VAL A 413 4.37 -21.55 -0.61
C VAL A 413 4.96 -21.36 -2.01
N LYS A 414 4.13 -21.34 -3.06
CA LYS A 414 4.58 -21.11 -4.45
C LYS A 414 5.17 -19.71 -4.66
N PHE A 415 4.66 -18.70 -3.97
CA PHE A 415 5.17 -17.34 -4.05
C PHE A 415 6.51 -17.20 -3.31
N SER A 416 6.61 -17.79 -2.10
CA SER A 416 7.78 -17.68 -1.23
C SER A 416 8.95 -18.57 -1.66
N TYR A 417 8.68 -19.72 -2.29
CA TYR A 417 9.69 -20.67 -2.75
C TYR A 417 9.62 -20.85 -4.27
N GLN A 418 10.59 -20.29 -4.98
CA GLN A 418 10.70 -20.41 -6.42
C GLN A 418 11.57 -21.60 -6.79
N THR A 419 10.99 -22.61 -7.44
CA THR A 419 11.72 -23.78 -7.94
C THR A 419 11.78 -23.83 -9.45
N LYS A 420 12.92 -24.23 -10.00
CA LYS A 420 13.10 -24.52 -11.44
C LYS A 420 14.05 -25.71 -11.60
N VAL A 421 13.89 -26.47 -12.69
CA VAL A 421 14.91 -27.40 -13.16
C VAL A 421 15.57 -26.76 -14.38
N LEU A 422 16.86 -26.48 -14.26
CA LEU A 422 17.69 -25.88 -15.31
C LEU A 422 18.25 -26.97 -16.23
N GLU A 423 18.94 -26.53 -17.29
CA GLU A 423 19.68 -27.43 -18.18
C GLU A 423 20.63 -28.35 -17.40
N ASN A 424 20.86 -29.54 -17.93
CA ASN A 424 21.69 -30.60 -17.30
C ASN A 424 21.15 -31.14 -15.97
N ASN A 425 19.84 -31.06 -15.74
CA ASN A 425 19.16 -31.57 -14.54
C ASN A 425 19.68 -30.91 -13.24
N VAL A 426 19.94 -29.60 -13.29
CA VAL A 426 20.33 -28.81 -12.13
C VAL A 426 19.09 -28.17 -11.52
N GLY A 427 18.75 -28.55 -10.29
CA GLY A 427 17.70 -27.89 -9.53
C GLY A 427 18.10 -26.47 -9.15
N TYR A 428 17.13 -25.58 -9.10
CA TYR A 428 17.26 -24.22 -8.61
C TYR A 428 16.13 -23.96 -7.61
N LEU A 429 16.49 -23.55 -6.40
CA LEU A 429 15.59 -23.20 -5.32
C LEU A 429 15.94 -21.80 -4.82
N ARG A 430 14.99 -20.87 -4.87
CA ARG A 430 15.13 -19.54 -4.27
C ARG A 430 14.05 -19.31 -3.23
N PHE A 431 14.44 -18.72 -2.11
CA PHE A 431 13.51 -18.17 -1.12
C PHE A 431 14.18 -17.00 -0.41
N ASP A 432 13.41 -15.97 -0.10
CA ASP A 432 13.94 -14.67 0.30
C ASP A 432 13.77 -14.37 1.81
N MET A 433 13.18 -15.32 2.57
CA MET A 433 13.03 -15.23 4.02
C MET A 433 12.90 -16.60 4.67
N PHE A 434 13.37 -16.75 5.91
CA PHE A 434 13.12 -17.91 6.77
C PHE A 434 11.82 -17.71 7.56
N GLY A 435 10.94 -18.72 7.54
CA GLY A 435 9.78 -18.78 8.45
C GLY A 435 10.16 -19.32 9.82
N ASP A 436 9.31 -19.17 10.83
CA ASP A 436 9.51 -19.88 12.10
C ASP A 436 9.18 -21.38 11.99
N ASN A 437 9.63 -22.15 12.99
CA ASN A 437 9.41 -23.60 13.08
C ASN A 437 7.92 -24.00 12.98
N GLU A 438 7.03 -23.24 13.62
CA GLU A 438 5.61 -23.57 13.68
C GLU A 438 4.95 -23.42 12.31
N MET A 439 5.28 -22.33 11.60
CA MET A 439 4.86 -22.07 10.23
C MET A 439 5.38 -23.15 9.27
N ILE A 440 6.69 -23.44 9.28
CA ILE A 440 7.30 -24.43 8.39
C ILE A 440 6.71 -25.83 8.63
N THR A 441 6.44 -26.19 9.89
CA THR A 441 5.80 -27.47 10.22
C THR A 441 4.39 -27.55 9.65
N GLN A 442 3.60 -26.46 9.73
CA GLN A 442 2.23 -26.41 9.21
C GLN A 442 2.16 -26.54 7.68
N VAL A 443 3.14 -26.00 6.94
CA VAL A 443 3.16 -26.06 5.47
C VAL A 443 4.06 -27.18 4.92
N SER A 444 4.54 -28.09 5.78
CA SER A 444 5.54 -29.09 5.42
C SER A 444 5.11 -30.01 4.27
N GLU A 445 3.85 -30.47 4.24
CA GLU A 445 3.29 -31.28 3.15
C GLU A 445 3.18 -30.48 1.84
N LEU A 446 2.84 -29.19 1.91
CA LEU A 446 2.80 -28.32 0.74
C LEU A 446 4.21 -28.04 0.21
N MET A 447 5.19 -27.85 1.09
CA MET A 447 6.60 -27.74 0.71
C MET A 447 7.10 -29.04 0.07
N ALA A 448 6.76 -30.20 0.62
CA ALA A 448 7.06 -31.49 0.00
C ALA A 448 6.51 -31.55 -1.43
N LYS A 449 5.24 -31.24 -1.62
CA LYS A 449 4.56 -31.28 -2.92
C LYS A 449 5.11 -30.27 -3.94
N HIS A 450 5.30 -29.00 -3.53
CA HIS A 450 5.56 -27.90 -4.46
C HIS A 450 7.01 -27.45 -4.54
N VAL A 451 7.84 -27.83 -3.57
CA VAL A 451 9.25 -27.45 -3.51
C VAL A 451 10.12 -28.70 -3.66
N TRP A 452 10.03 -29.62 -2.69
CA TRP A 452 10.97 -30.73 -2.59
C TRP A 452 10.79 -31.76 -3.71
N ASN A 453 9.56 -32.17 -4.01
CA ASN A 453 9.28 -33.11 -5.11
C ASN A 453 9.71 -32.58 -6.49
N VAL A 454 9.77 -31.25 -6.67
CA VAL A 454 10.20 -30.64 -7.94
C VAL A 454 11.71 -30.77 -8.13
N ILE A 455 12.49 -30.72 -7.05
CA ILE A 455 13.96 -30.70 -7.09
C ILE A 455 14.62 -31.99 -6.58
N ALA A 456 13.88 -32.88 -5.92
CA ALA A 456 14.43 -34.10 -5.30
C ALA A 456 15.16 -35.00 -6.31
N SER A 457 14.67 -35.08 -7.55
CA SER A 457 15.24 -35.90 -8.63
C SER A 457 16.42 -35.25 -9.38
N THR A 458 16.80 -34.02 -9.06
CA THR A 458 17.90 -33.34 -9.77
C THR A 458 19.26 -33.93 -9.41
N SER A 459 20.26 -33.75 -10.28
CA SER A 459 21.62 -34.29 -10.06
C SER A 459 22.47 -33.35 -9.21
N SER A 460 22.20 -32.05 -9.30
CA SER A 460 22.82 -30.96 -8.53
C SER A 460 21.77 -29.92 -8.17
N LEU A 461 21.99 -29.13 -7.13
CA LEU A 461 21.05 -28.11 -6.67
C LEU A 461 21.76 -26.80 -6.37
N ILE A 462 21.18 -25.70 -6.86
CA ILE A 462 21.52 -24.33 -6.49
C ILE A 462 20.45 -23.82 -5.52
N VAL A 463 20.86 -23.40 -4.32
CA VAL A 463 20.01 -22.67 -3.37
C VAL A 463 20.40 -21.20 -3.43
N ASP A 464 19.51 -20.36 -3.94
CA ASP A 464 19.76 -18.93 -4.14
C ASP A 464 19.23 -18.10 -2.97
N LEU A 465 20.15 -17.58 -2.15
CA LEU A 465 19.87 -16.73 -0.99
C LEU A 465 20.34 -15.29 -1.20
N ARG A 466 20.62 -14.88 -2.45
CA ARG A 466 21.15 -13.53 -2.75
C ARG A 466 20.22 -12.39 -2.36
N TYR A 467 18.93 -12.67 -2.14
CA TYR A 467 17.94 -11.67 -1.73
C TYR A 467 17.36 -11.98 -0.34
N ASN A 468 17.93 -12.96 0.37
CA ASN A 468 17.35 -13.47 1.59
C ASN A 468 17.72 -12.59 2.79
N ILE A 469 16.73 -11.92 3.38
CA ILE A 469 16.94 -10.98 4.49
C ILE A 469 16.94 -11.66 5.88
N GLY A 470 16.90 -12.99 5.94
CA GLY A 470 16.91 -13.76 7.18
C GLY A 470 15.51 -14.10 7.67
N GLY A 471 15.31 -14.09 8.99
CA GLY A 471 14.08 -14.53 9.64
C GLY A 471 14.37 -15.21 10.98
N PRO A 472 13.38 -15.89 11.60
CA PRO A 472 13.59 -16.67 12.80
C PRO A 472 14.54 -17.84 12.55
N THR A 473 15.50 -18.06 13.46
CA THR A 473 16.48 -19.15 13.36
C THR A 473 15.88 -20.53 13.67
N SER A 474 14.65 -20.58 14.19
CA SER A 474 14.00 -21.80 14.68
C SER A 474 13.70 -22.82 13.57
N SER A 475 13.62 -22.42 12.31
CA SER A 475 13.39 -23.32 11.17
C SER A 475 14.66 -23.87 10.51
N ILE A 476 15.84 -23.34 10.85
CA ILE A 476 17.13 -23.81 10.31
C ILE A 476 17.30 -25.33 10.46
N PRO A 477 16.98 -25.95 11.63
CA PRO A 477 17.02 -27.41 11.77
C PRO A 477 16.22 -28.17 10.72
N ILE A 478 14.99 -27.73 10.42
CA ILE A 478 14.10 -28.38 9.46
C ILE A 478 14.69 -28.25 8.05
N LEU A 479 15.05 -27.04 7.64
CA LEU A 479 15.54 -26.78 6.29
C LEU A 479 16.89 -27.45 6.02
N CYS A 480 17.82 -27.43 6.98
CA CYS A 480 19.09 -28.15 6.87
C CYS A 480 18.86 -29.66 6.71
N SER A 481 17.84 -30.22 7.37
CA SER A 481 17.60 -31.67 7.36
C SER A 481 17.35 -32.23 5.95
N TYR A 482 16.73 -31.46 5.05
CA TYR A 482 16.56 -31.91 3.66
C TYR A 482 17.88 -32.18 2.93
N PHE A 483 19.00 -31.60 3.37
CA PHE A 483 20.30 -31.72 2.72
C PHE A 483 21.23 -32.75 3.37
N PHE A 484 20.81 -33.42 4.44
CA PHE A 484 21.58 -34.49 5.08
C PHE A 484 20.79 -35.79 5.06
N ASP A 485 21.49 -36.92 5.07
CA ASP A 485 20.88 -38.24 5.16
C ASP A 485 20.30 -38.47 6.57
N ASP A 486 19.34 -39.38 6.70
CA ASP A 486 18.66 -39.70 7.96
C ASP A 486 19.34 -40.80 8.77
N ASP A 487 20.44 -41.35 8.26
CA ASP A 487 21.20 -42.44 8.90
C ASP A 487 21.98 -41.99 10.14
N LYS A 488 22.22 -40.67 10.29
CA LYS A 488 23.01 -40.10 11.38
C LYS A 488 22.44 -38.78 11.86
N THR A 489 22.48 -38.58 13.18
CA THR A 489 22.20 -37.27 13.78
C THR A 489 23.31 -36.28 13.42
N VAL A 490 22.96 -35.23 12.68
CA VAL A 490 23.89 -34.15 12.31
C VAL A 490 23.79 -33.01 13.31
N LEU A 491 24.90 -32.69 13.99
CA LEU A 491 25.02 -31.46 14.78
C LEU A 491 25.24 -30.28 13.82
N LEU A 492 24.28 -29.36 13.77
CA LEU A 492 24.31 -28.21 12.87
C LEU A 492 25.13 -27.07 13.48
N ASP A 493 24.79 -26.67 14.70
CA ASP A 493 25.57 -25.68 15.45
C ASP A 493 25.46 -25.86 16.97
N THR A 494 26.31 -25.14 17.69
CA THR A 494 26.28 -25.05 19.15
C THR A 494 26.14 -23.57 19.50
N VAL A 495 25.08 -23.20 20.22
CA VAL A 495 24.69 -21.81 20.46
C VAL A 495 24.83 -21.47 21.94
N TYR A 496 25.59 -20.42 22.25
CA TYR A 496 25.71 -19.87 23.60
C TYR A 496 24.75 -18.70 23.79
N SER A 497 23.96 -18.75 24.85
CA SER A 497 23.02 -17.71 25.26
C SER A 497 23.51 -17.06 26.55
N ARG A 498 23.85 -15.77 26.50
CA ARG A 498 24.33 -15.01 27.66
C ARG A 498 23.27 -14.78 28.75
N PRO A 499 21.99 -14.49 28.44
CA PRO A 499 20.96 -14.24 29.46
C PRO A 499 20.68 -15.47 30.33
N THR A 500 20.78 -16.67 29.75
CA THR A 500 20.58 -17.93 30.46
C THR A 500 21.89 -18.58 30.89
N ASP A 501 23.03 -18.07 30.42
CA ASP A 501 24.38 -18.64 30.56
C ASP A 501 24.44 -20.14 30.18
N THR A 502 23.72 -20.51 29.12
CA THR A 502 23.61 -21.89 28.66
C THR A 502 24.19 -22.07 27.26
N ILE A 503 24.76 -23.25 27.03
CA ILE A 503 25.10 -23.75 25.70
C ILE A 503 24.02 -24.74 25.28
N SER A 504 23.50 -24.58 24.07
CA SER A 504 22.50 -25.46 23.47
C SER A 504 22.99 -26.01 22.13
N GLU A 505 22.52 -27.20 21.77
CA GLU A 505 22.87 -27.85 20.51
C GLU A 505 21.72 -27.71 19.52
N MET A 506 22.02 -27.24 18.31
CA MET A 506 21.11 -27.26 17.17
C MET A 506 21.43 -28.50 16.32
N LYS A 507 20.44 -29.37 16.13
CA LYS A 507 20.61 -30.64 15.40
C LYS A 507 19.62 -30.75 14.25
N ALA A 508 20.00 -31.46 13.19
CA ALA A 508 19.07 -31.88 12.15
C ALA A 508 17.99 -32.78 12.77
N ILE A 509 16.76 -32.67 12.27
CA ILE A 509 15.62 -33.43 12.75
C ILE A 509 15.53 -34.80 12.05
N PRO A 510 15.02 -35.84 12.73
CA PRO A 510 15.03 -37.20 12.21
C PRO A 510 14.05 -37.42 11.05
N GLN A 511 12.93 -36.69 11.01
CA GLN A 511 11.90 -36.84 10.00
C GLN A 511 11.56 -35.50 9.38
N VAL A 512 11.40 -35.47 8.06
CA VAL A 512 10.89 -34.33 7.29
C VAL A 512 9.77 -34.82 6.37
N ALA A 513 8.87 -33.92 5.95
CA ALA A 513 7.86 -34.26 4.97
C ALA A 513 8.48 -34.37 3.56
N GLY A 514 8.11 -35.39 2.79
CA GLY A 514 8.69 -35.63 1.46
C GLY A 514 10.10 -36.24 1.48
N GLU A 515 10.73 -36.31 0.30
CA GLU A 515 12.07 -36.89 0.14
C GLU A 515 13.18 -35.91 0.51
N ARG A 516 14.19 -36.40 1.23
CA ARG A 516 15.43 -35.65 1.45
C ARG A 516 16.22 -35.57 0.15
N TYR A 517 16.81 -34.42 -0.12
CA TYR A 517 17.80 -34.28 -1.18
C TYR A 517 19.07 -35.10 -0.88
N GLY A 518 19.38 -35.28 0.41
CA GLY A 518 20.45 -36.14 0.91
C GLY A 518 21.84 -35.54 0.74
N SER A 519 22.88 -36.23 1.22
CA SER A 519 24.25 -35.73 1.20
C SER A 519 25.02 -36.06 -0.08
N GLY A 520 24.57 -37.04 -0.86
CA GLY A 520 25.28 -37.60 -2.02
C GLY A 520 25.26 -36.73 -3.30
N LYS A 521 24.49 -35.63 -3.31
CA LYS A 521 24.32 -34.75 -4.48
C LYS A 521 24.96 -33.38 -4.28
N THR A 522 25.52 -32.83 -5.35
CA THR A 522 26.16 -31.50 -5.33
C THR A 522 25.17 -30.41 -4.92
N LEU A 523 25.61 -29.54 -4.00
CA LEU A 523 24.84 -28.41 -3.50
C LEU A 523 25.70 -27.14 -3.56
N VAL A 524 25.16 -26.11 -4.21
CA VAL A 524 25.77 -24.78 -4.30
C VAL A 524 24.80 -23.78 -3.66
N VAL A 525 25.30 -22.89 -2.81
CA VAL A 525 24.49 -21.81 -2.20
C VAL A 525 24.98 -20.47 -2.72
N LEU A 526 24.07 -19.66 -3.26
CA LEU A 526 24.37 -18.31 -3.74
C LEU A 526 24.07 -17.28 -2.66
N VAL A 527 24.98 -16.32 -2.47
CA VAL A 527 24.86 -15.29 -1.42
C VAL A 527 25.21 -13.88 -1.94
N SER A 528 24.74 -12.85 -1.25
CA SER A 528 25.08 -11.45 -1.53
C SER A 528 25.26 -10.65 -0.23
N LYS A 529 25.56 -9.35 -0.34
CA LYS A 529 25.55 -8.43 0.81
C LYS A 529 24.19 -8.32 1.52
N ILE A 530 23.09 -8.69 0.85
CA ILE A 530 21.74 -8.70 1.40
C ILE A 530 21.49 -9.94 2.25
N THR A 531 22.23 -11.04 2.02
CA THR A 531 22.07 -12.27 2.81
C THR A 531 22.35 -11.99 4.29
N SER A 532 21.33 -12.06 5.15
CA SER A 532 21.42 -11.65 6.56
C SER A 532 20.78 -12.62 7.56
N GLY A 533 21.22 -12.56 8.83
CA GLY A 533 20.54 -13.22 9.96
C GLY A 533 20.49 -14.75 9.85
N ALA A 534 19.30 -15.36 9.94
CA ALA A 534 19.13 -16.81 9.83
C ALA A 534 19.69 -17.41 8.53
N ALA A 535 19.68 -16.65 7.43
CA ALA A 535 20.29 -17.08 6.18
C ALA A 535 21.83 -17.17 6.28
N GLU A 536 22.45 -16.27 7.05
CA GLU A 536 23.90 -16.33 7.29
C GLU A 536 24.27 -17.52 8.17
N GLU A 537 23.49 -17.81 9.20
CA GLU A 537 23.68 -18.98 10.04
C GLU A 537 23.51 -20.28 9.23
N PHE A 538 22.47 -20.37 8.39
CA PHE A 538 22.29 -21.49 7.45
C PHE A 538 23.52 -21.65 6.54
N VAL A 539 23.97 -20.58 5.88
CA VAL A 539 25.15 -20.60 5.00
C VAL A 539 26.41 -21.03 5.76
N TYR A 540 26.60 -20.50 6.97
CA TYR A 540 27.72 -20.84 7.84
C TYR A 540 27.72 -22.32 8.20
N ILE A 541 26.58 -22.88 8.63
CA ILE A 541 26.39 -24.30 8.95
C ILE A 541 26.73 -25.16 7.73
N MET A 542 26.13 -24.85 6.57
CA MET A 542 26.32 -25.63 5.35
C MET A 542 27.78 -25.61 4.87
N LYS A 543 28.48 -24.48 5.06
CA LYS A 543 29.90 -24.35 4.77
C LYS A 543 30.77 -25.09 5.78
N LYS A 544 30.53 -24.89 7.08
CA LYS A 544 31.29 -25.50 8.20
C LYS A 544 31.25 -27.02 8.14
N LEU A 545 30.09 -27.58 7.80
CA LEU A 545 29.90 -29.02 7.63
C LEU A 545 30.38 -29.56 6.27
N GLY A 546 30.90 -28.69 5.39
CA GLY A 546 31.36 -29.08 4.06
C GLY A 546 30.25 -29.57 3.14
N ARG A 547 28.98 -29.26 3.44
CA ARG A 547 27.83 -29.75 2.70
C ARG A 547 27.59 -28.98 1.40
N ALA A 548 27.93 -27.69 1.36
CA ALA A 548 27.69 -26.85 0.19
C ALA A 548 28.90 -26.01 -0.21
N LEU A 549 29.02 -25.77 -1.52
CA LEU A 549 29.90 -24.74 -2.08
C LEU A 549 29.18 -23.38 -2.00
N ILE A 550 29.83 -22.38 -1.40
CA ILE A 550 29.25 -21.03 -1.27
C ILE A 550 29.82 -20.11 -2.36
N VAL A 551 28.94 -19.47 -3.14
CA VAL A 551 29.32 -18.61 -4.27
C VAL A 551 28.62 -17.26 -4.13
N GLY A 552 29.36 -16.16 -4.08
CA GLY A 552 28.75 -14.83 -3.97
C GLY A 552 29.62 -13.77 -3.31
N GLU A 553 28.98 -12.69 -2.89
CA GLU A 553 29.61 -11.62 -2.11
C GLU A 553 29.72 -12.00 -0.62
N VAL A 554 30.47 -11.20 0.15
CA VAL A 554 30.45 -11.28 1.63
C VAL A 554 29.06 -10.90 2.13
N THR A 555 28.50 -11.71 3.03
CA THR A 555 27.18 -11.51 3.63
C THR A 555 27.17 -10.33 4.62
N SER A 556 25.98 -9.95 5.12
CA SER A 556 25.79 -8.69 5.87
C SER A 556 26.56 -8.59 7.20
N GLY A 557 26.94 -9.73 7.81
CA GLY A 557 27.59 -9.79 9.11
C GLY A 557 26.63 -9.58 10.28
N GLY A 558 25.35 -9.92 10.11
CA GLY A 558 24.34 -9.84 11.16
C GLY A 558 24.64 -10.74 12.36
N CYS A 559 23.92 -10.54 13.46
CA CYS A 559 23.97 -11.41 14.64
C CYS A 559 22.64 -12.12 14.84
N HIS A 560 22.61 -13.13 15.71
CA HIS A 560 21.36 -13.66 16.24
C HIS A 560 20.47 -12.52 16.79
N PRO A 561 19.12 -12.68 16.78
CA PRO A 561 18.21 -11.62 17.21
C PRO A 561 18.62 -10.99 18.55
N PRO A 562 18.96 -9.69 18.56
CA PRO A 562 19.45 -9.02 19.76
C PRO A 562 18.30 -8.72 20.73
N GLN A 563 18.61 -8.60 22.02
CA GLN A 563 17.64 -8.20 23.04
C GLN A 563 17.66 -6.68 23.26
N THR A 564 16.48 -6.08 23.38
CA THR A 564 16.34 -4.64 23.64
C THR A 564 16.11 -4.38 25.12
N TYR A 565 16.89 -3.49 25.70
CA TYR A 565 16.84 -3.10 27.10
C TYR A 565 16.61 -1.60 27.23
N GLN A 566 15.73 -1.19 28.15
CA GLN A 566 15.56 0.21 28.51
C GLN A 566 16.73 0.68 29.39
N VAL A 567 17.27 1.87 29.14
CA VAL A 567 18.40 2.43 29.88
C VAL A 567 17.90 3.20 31.11
N GLY A 568 17.87 2.54 32.27
CA GLY A 568 17.35 3.12 33.51
C GLY A 568 15.89 3.58 33.38
N ASP A 569 15.54 4.71 33.99
CA ASP A 569 14.19 5.31 33.91
C ASP A 569 14.01 6.25 32.69
N THR A 570 14.84 6.11 31.66
CA THR A 570 14.79 6.98 30.46
C THR A 570 14.01 6.36 29.32
N ASN A 571 13.63 7.14 28.31
CA ASN A 571 13.03 6.65 27.06
C ASN A 571 14.09 6.13 26.04
N LEU A 572 15.32 5.86 26.48
CA LEU A 572 16.39 5.33 25.64
C LEU A 572 16.43 3.80 25.72
N TYR A 573 16.62 3.15 24.57
CA TYR A 573 16.70 1.70 24.45
C TYR A 573 18.02 1.27 23.82
N LEU A 574 18.69 0.28 24.41
CA LEU A 574 19.88 -0.36 23.88
C LEU A 574 19.54 -1.75 23.36
N THR A 575 19.91 -2.02 22.11
CA THR A 575 19.79 -3.35 21.50
C THR A 575 21.14 -4.05 21.59
N ILE A 576 21.18 -5.18 22.29
CA ILE A 576 22.41 -5.90 22.63
C ILE A 576 22.34 -7.32 22.07
N PRO A 577 23.34 -7.76 21.27
CA PRO A 577 23.47 -9.17 20.89
C PRO A 577 23.75 -10.02 22.12
N THR A 578 22.84 -10.93 22.44
CA THR A 578 22.90 -11.76 23.65
C THR A 578 23.18 -13.24 23.36
N VAL A 579 23.23 -13.62 22.09
CA VAL A 579 23.37 -15.00 21.62
C VAL A 579 24.44 -15.04 20.53
N ARG A 580 25.24 -16.11 20.52
CA ARG A 580 26.27 -16.34 19.50
C ARG A 580 26.51 -17.82 19.20
N SER A 581 26.99 -18.12 18.00
CA SER A 581 27.62 -19.41 17.71
C SER A 581 28.83 -19.64 18.63
N PHE A 582 28.93 -20.84 19.18
CA PHE A 582 29.99 -21.27 20.08
C PHE A 582 30.90 -22.29 19.40
N THR A 583 32.20 -21.97 19.32
CA THR A 583 33.24 -22.91 18.87
C THR A 583 34.25 -23.17 20.00
N PRO A 584 34.60 -24.44 20.29
CA PRO A 584 35.56 -24.77 21.37
C PRO A 584 37.00 -24.29 21.11
N THR A 585 37.35 -24.05 19.84
CA THR A 585 38.59 -23.39 19.46
C THR A 585 38.23 -21.94 19.12
N GLU A 586 38.90 -20.95 19.71
CA GLU A 586 38.67 -19.51 19.50
C GLU A 586 39.09 -19.04 18.09
N LYS A 587 38.67 -19.74 17.04
CA LYS A 587 38.74 -19.27 15.65
C LYS A 587 37.44 -18.56 15.29
N ALA A 588 37.58 -17.27 14.98
CA ALA A 588 36.62 -16.27 14.51
C ALA A 588 35.16 -16.75 14.30
N ALA A 589 34.25 -16.20 15.11
CA ALA A 589 32.82 -16.24 14.86
C ALA A 589 32.49 -15.47 13.56
N TRP A 590 31.43 -15.88 12.86
CA TRP A 590 30.98 -15.23 11.62
C TRP A 590 30.25 -13.91 11.89
N GLU A 591 29.70 -13.72 13.09
CA GLU A 591 28.96 -12.53 13.51
C GLU A 591 29.84 -11.28 13.44
N GLY A 592 29.34 -10.21 12.81
CA GLY A 592 30.06 -8.93 12.64
C GLY A 592 31.08 -8.89 11.49
N ILE A 593 31.39 -10.01 10.84
CA ILE A 593 32.36 -10.10 9.72
C ILE A 593 31.69 -10.62 8.43
N GLY A 594 30.63 -11.43 8.57
CA GLY A 594 29.96 -12.11 7.46
C GLY A 594 30.70 -13.38 7.02
N SER A 595 29.98 -14.28 6.34
CA SER A 595 30.55 -15.53 5.83
C SER A 595 31.39 -15.27 4.57
N GLN A 596 32.72 -15.39 4.67
CA GLN A 596 33.64 -15.20 3.52
C GLN A 596 33.98 -16.51 2.81
N ASN A 597 34.19 -16.48 1.49
CA ASN A 597 34.71 -17.62 0.73
C ASN A 597 36.23 -17.80 0.99
N THR A 598 36.68 -19.00 1.35
CA THR A 598 38.10 -19.27 1.67
C THR A 598 38.77 -20.29 0.74
N SER A 599 38.14 -20.69 -0.37
CA SER A 599 38.84 -21.43 -1.44
C SER A 599 39.13 -20.50 -2.63
N LYS A 600 40.42 -20.39 -3.00
CA LYS A 600 40.91 -19.62 -4.15
C LYS A 600 40.53 -20.21 -5.53
N ASP A 601 39.71 -21.25 -5.58
CA ASP A 601 39.32 -21.89 -6.83
C ASP A 601 37.92 -21.42 -7.23
N PHE A 602 37.87 -20.67 -8.34
CA PHE A 602 36.70 -20.11 -9.04
C PHE A 602 36.10 -18.80 -8.51
N THR A 603 36.76 -17.69 -8.83
CA THR A 603 36.10 -16.39 -8.99
C THR A 603 35.49 -16.31 -10.40
N VAL A 604 34.18 -16.51 -10.54
CA VAL A 604 33.48 -16.17 -11.80
C VAL A 604 33.16 -14.67 -11.77
N LYS A 605 33.82 -13.91 -12.63
CA LYS A 605 33.41 -12.53 -12.92
C LYS A 605 32.10 -12.58 -13.71
N CYS A 606 31.01 -12.07 -13.13
CA CYS A 606 29.80 -11.78 -13.90
C CYS A 606 30.14 -10.71 -14.95
N SER A 607 30.20 -11.12 -16.22
CA SER A 607 30.12 -10.21 -17.35
C SER A 607 28.67 -9.75 -17.52
N ASN A 608 28.47 -8.44 -17.52
CA ASN A 608 27.22 -7.81 -17.96
C ASN A 608 26.88 -8.19 -19.41
N SER A 609 25.58 -8.14 -19.74
CA SER A 609 24.88 -8.32 -21.04
C SER A 609 24.43 -9.76 -21.36
N VAL A 610 23.19 -10.06 -21.81
CA VAL A 610 21.95 -9.31 -22.10
C VAL A 610 20.81 -10.35 -22.14
N PHE A 611 19.67 -10.08 -21.50
CA PHE A 611 18.36 -10.12 -22.17
C PHE A 611 17.42 -9.15 -21.46
N VAL A 612 17.15 -8.07 -22.17
CA VAL A 612 16.17 -7.04 -21.84
C VAL A 612 14.79 -7.61 -22.16
N GLY A 613 13.93 -7.67 -21.15
CA GLY A 613 12.47 -7.74 -21.28
C GLY A 613 11.88 -6.73 -20.31
N LYS A 614 11.29 -5.67 -20.85
CA LYS A 614 10.81 -4.46 -20.17
C LYS A 614 9.69 -4.72 -19.14
N HIS A 615 9.65 -3.82 -18.15
CA HIS A 615 8.59 -3.54 -17.16
C HIS A 615 8.35 -4.65 -16.12
N SER A 616 8.60 -4.42 -14.83
CA SER A 616 7.82 -3.48 -14.00
C SER A 616 8.61 -3.07 -12.77
N SER A 617 8.58 -1.77 -12.50
CA SER A 617 8.99 -1.14 -11.25
C SER A 617 8.07 -1.58 -10.11
N CYS A 618 8.65 -2.18 -9.07
CA CYS A 618 8.09 -2.17 -7.72
C CYS A 618 9.16 -1.55 -6.82
N VAL A 619 9.02 -0.24 -6.63
CA VAL A 619 9.71 0.55 -5.60
C VAL A 619 8.86 0.38 -4.33
N LEU A 620 9.51 0.02 -3.22
CA LEU A 620 8.95 0.19 -1.87
C LEU A 620 8.92 1.68 -1.51
#